data_AF-A0A8J7EPY8-F1
#
_entry.id   AF-A0A8J7EPY8-F1
#
_cell.length_a   1.000
_cell.length_b   1.000
_cell.length_c   1.000
_cell.angle_alpha   90.00
_cell.angle_beta   90.00
_cell.angle_gamma   90.00
#
_symmetry.space_group_name_H-M   'P 1'
#
loop_
_entity.id
_entity.type
_entity.pdbx_description
1 polymer ?
#
loop_
_entity_poly.entity_id
_entity_poly.type
_entity_poly.pdbx_seq_one_letter_code
_entity_poly.pdbx_strand_id
1 'polypeptide(L)'
;MSLFVNSAQELTYQHISEYLRSSSLFKDTMQAATDAPTFNLLYQPSTLIEVEVLPWEIHPWQDAELAVVKASSHITIGRTMDAEVIQFLLAENSKMRFGAFQLDEAGQVLFVHSILGGENMDLLELESCILSVAAIAATYEDILAAKFNGQRLVERPLVEI
;
A
#
# COMPACT_ATOMS: atom_id res chain seq x y z
N MET A 1 -6.27 -26.57 2.98
CA MET A 1 -5.84 -25.57 3.97
C MET A 1 -6.70 -24.34 3.77
N SER A 2 -7.13 -23.69 4.85
CA SER A 2 -7.80 -22.39 4.76
C SER A 2 -6.80 -21.35 4.23
N LEU A 3 -7.27 -20.44 3.38
CA LEU A 3 -6.47 -19.28 2.92
C LEU A 3 -6.25 -18.27 4.06
N PHE A 4 -7.15 -18.29 5.05
CA PHE A 4 -7.17 -17.37 6.18
C PHE A 4 -6.72 -18.06 7.46
N VAL A 5 -5.98 -17.33 8.29
CA VAL A 5 -5.43 -17.75 9.58
C VAL A 5 -6.48 -17.67 10.68
N ASN A 6 -7.33 -16.64 10.65
CA ASN A 6 -8.36 -16.40 11.65
C ASN A 6 -9.64 -15.80 11.03
N SER A 7 -10.73 -15.74 11.80
CA SER A 7 -12.03 -15.27 11.31
C SER A 7 -12.06 -13.77 10.99
N ALA A 8 -11.29 -12.96 11.75
CA ALA A 8 -11.17 -11.53 11.51
C ALA A 8 -10.50 -11.22 10.16
N GLN A 9 -9.49 -11.99 9.77
CA GLN A 9 -8.81 -11.87 8.48
C GLN A 9 -9.76 -12.22 7.33
N GLU A 10 -10.51 -13.32 7.47
CA GLU A 10 -11.51 -13.72 6.46
C GLU A 10 -12.61 -12.66 6.30
N LEU A 11 -13.18 -12.17 7.40
CA LEU A 11 -14.20 -11.12 7.39
C LEU A 11 -13.69 -9.85 6.72
N THR A 12 -12.48 -9.41 7.09
CA THR A 12 -11.84 -8.22 6.52
C THR A 12 -11.66 -8.38 5.00
N TYR A 13 -11.17 -9.54 4.56
CA TYR A 13 -10.99 -9.82 3.14
C TYR A 13 -12.31 -9.77 2.38
N GLN A 14 -13.39 -10.34 2.94
CA GLN A 14 -14.71 -10.30 2.32
C GLN A 14 -15.23 -8.86 2.18
N HIS A 15 -15.14 -8.04 3.23
CA HIS A 15 -15.54 -6.63 3.20
C HIS A 15 -14.78 -5.83 2.14
N ILE A 16 -13.46 -5.99 2.07
CA ILE A 16 -12.63 -5.34 1.05
C ILE A 16 -13.03 -5.82 -0.34
N SER A 17 -13.25 -7.13 -0.51
CA SER A 17 -13.63 -7.72 -1.79
C SER A 17 -14.94 -7.15 -2.33
N GLU A 18 -15.94 -6.99 -1.45
CA GLU A 18 -17.24 -6.40 -1.80
C GLU A 18 -17.09 -4.92 -2.16
N TYR A 19 -16.34 -4.16 -1.37
CA TYR A 19 -16.07 -2.75 -1.64
C TYR A 19 -15.33 -2.57 -2.98
N LEU A 20 -14.22 -3.26 -3.19
CA LEU A 20 -13.42 -3.12 -4.41
C LEU A 20 -14.19 -3.52 -5.67
N ARG A 21 -15.07 -4.54 -5.60
CA ARG A 21 -15.90 -4.98 -6.74
C ARG A 21 -17.02 -4.02 -7.08
N SER A 22 -17.52 -3.27 -6.10
CA SER A 22 -18.59 -2.29 -6.28
C SER A 22 -18.08 -0.87 -6.56
N SER A 23 -16.83 -0.57 -6.19
CA SER A 23 -16.19 0.73 -6.38
C SER A 23 -15.96 1.06 -7.85
N SER A 24 -16.44 2.22 -8.31
CA SER A 24 -16.14 2.74 -9.65
C SER A 24 -14.67 3.10 -9.85
N LEU A 25 -13.90 3.25 -8.77
CA LEU A 25 -12.47 3.58 -8.83
C LEU A 25 -11.60 2.35 -9.09
N PHE A 26 -11.99 1.19 -8.54
CA PHE A 26 -11.10 0.03 -8.46
C PHE A 26 -11.59 -1.21 -9.20
N LYS A 27 -12.91 -1.35 -9.44
CA LYS A 27 -13.50 -2.61 -9.97
C LYS A 27 -12.86 -3.11 -11.27
N ASP A 28 -12.43 -2.19 -12.14
CA ASP A 28 -11.90 -2.51 -13.47
C ASP A 28 -10.38 -2.73 -13.47
N THR A 29 -9.70 -2.40 -12.37
CA THR A 29 -8.23 -2.50 -12.21
C THR A 29 -7.80 -3.50 -11.14
N MET A 30 -8.75 -4.07 -10.42
CA MET A 30 -8.53 -4.98 -9.31
C MET A 30 -8.41 -6.44 -9.75
N GLN A 31 -7.42 -7.13 -9.20
CA GLN A 31 -7.24 -8.57 -9.31
C GLN A 31 -6.95 -9.18 -7.94
N ALA A 32 -7.77 -10.14 -7.50
CA ALA A 32 -7.48 -10.93 -6.30
C ALA A 32 -6.37 -11.97 -6.58
N ALA A 33 -5.43 -12.12 -5.64
CA ALA A 33 -4.46 -13.22 -5.67
C ALA A 33 -5.17 -14.57 -5.42
N THR A 34 -4.58 -15.65 -5.93
CA THR A 34 -5.18 -16.99 -5.81
C THR A 34 -4.68 -17.78 -4.60
N ASP A 35 -3.55 -17.38 -4.04
CA ASP A 35 -2.76 -18.10 -3.04
C ASP A 35 -2.53 -17.32 -1.75
N ALA A 36 -2.94 -16.05 -1.71
CA ALA A 36 -2.89 -15.19 -0.54
C ALA A 36 -4.15 -14.29 -0.44
N PRO A 37 -4.52 -13.82 0.77
CA PRO A 37 -5.60 -12.87 0.99
C PRO A 37 -5.19 -11.45 0.58
N THR A 38 -4.97 -11.27 -0.72
CA THR A 38 -4.35 -10.08 -1.32
C THR A 38 -5.10 -9.62 -2.57
N PHE A 39 -5.13 -8.31 -2.80
CA PHE A 39 -5.62 -7.69 -4.02
C PHE A 39 -4.53 -6.83 -4.66
N ASN A 40 -4.40 -6.92 -5.98
CA ASN A 40 -3.56 -6.05 -6.78
C ASN A 40 -4.44 -5.04 -7.51
N LEU A 41 -4.11 -3.75 -7.41
CA LEU A 41 -4.84 -2.65 -8.02
C LEU A 41 -3.89 -1.85 -8.91
N LEU A 42 -4.31 -1.51 -10.12
CA LEU A 42 -3.57 -0.58 -10.97
C LEU A 42 -4.12 0.86 -10.76
N TYR A 43 -3.25 1.78 -10.31
CA TYR A 43 -3.56 3.20 -10.13
C TYR A 43 -2.79 4.07 -11.13
N GLN A 44 -3.53 4.74 -12.03
CA GLN A 44 -2.95 5.43 -13.20
C GLN A 44 -2.06 4.43 -13.99
N PRO A 45 -1.45 4.74 -15.15
CA PRO A 45 -1.11 3.67 -16.10
C PRO A 45 0.00 2.70 -15.62
N SER A 46 0.69 2.98 -14.51
CA SER A 46 1.87 2.20 -14.10
C SER A 46 2.03 1.94 -12.60
N THR A 47 1.19 2.48 -11.70
CA THR A 47 1.41 2.30 -10.25
C THR A 47 0.65 1.09 -9.76
N LEU A 48 1.35 0.02 -9.39
CA LEU A 48 0.75 -1.18 -8.82
C LEU A 48 0.63 -1.03 -7.30
N ILE A 49 -0.58 -1.19 -6.78
CA ILE A 49 -0.87 -1.20 -5.35
C ILE A 49 -1.24 -2.60 -4.95
N GLU A 50 -0.56 -3.13 -3.94
CA GLU A 50 -0.89 -4.38 -3.30
C GLU A 50 -1.66 -4.06 -2.01
N VAL A 51 -2.81 -4.70 -1.83
CA VAL A 51 -3.66 -4.60 -0.63
C VAL A 51 -3.70 -5.97 0.02
N GLU A 52 -2.93 -6.16 1.07
CA GLU A 52 -2.84 -7.40 1.83
C GLU A 52 -3.74 -7.34 3.06
N VAL A 53 -4.41 -8.46 3.35
CA VAL A 53 -5.16 -8.65 4.59
C VAL A 53 -4.36 -9.60 5.47
N LEU A 54 -3.79 -9.08 6.55
CA LEU A 54 -2.87 -9.82 7.43
C LEU A 54 -3.55 -10.11 8.77
N PRO A 55 -3.29 -11.27 9.40
CA PRO A 55 -3.67 -11.45 10.80
C PRO A 55 -2.80 -10.53 11.67
N TRP A 56 -3.40 -9.91 12.68
CA TRP A 56 -2.62 -9.20 13.70
C TRP A 56 -2.39 -10.15 14.86
N GLU A 57 -1.24 -10.83 14.90
CA GLU A 57 -0.98 -11.87 15.91
C GLU A 57 -0.44 -11.31 17.23
N ILE A 58 0.30 -10.18 17.19
CA ILE A 58 0.90 -9.55 18.37
C ILE A 58 0.22 -8.20 18.61
N HIS A 59 -0.82 -8.20 19.46
CA HIS A 59 -1.64 -7.02 19.73
C HIS A 59 -2.01 -6.89 21.22
N PRO A 60 -2.41 -5.69 21.70
CA PRO A 60 -2.66 -5.45 23.13
C PRO A 60 -3.99 -6.01 23.66
N TRP A 61 -4.96 -6.34 22.81
CA TRP A 61 -6.27 -6.86 23.24
C TRP A 61 -6.21 -8.36 23.56
N GLN A 62 -6.77 -8.76 24.70
CA GLN A 62 -6.85 -10.17 25.07
C GLN A 62 -8.01 -10.87 24.35
N ASP A 63 -7.80 -12.14 23.99
CA ASP A 63 -8.81 -13.05 23.41
C ASP A 63 -9.56 -12.51 22.18
N ALA A 64 -8.92 -11.62 21.42
CA ALA A 64 -9.47 -11.06 20.18
C ALA A 64 -8.69 -11.60 18.97
N GLU A 65 -9.40 -12.11 17.97
CA GLU A 65 -8.82 -12.28 16.64
C GLU A 65 -8.89 -10.94 15.92
N LEU A 66 -7.76 -10.46 15.41
CA LEU A 66 -7.67 -9.17 14.72
C LEU A 66 -6.97 -9.32 13.38
N ALA A 67 -7.23 -8.35 12.51
CA ALA A 67 -6.63 -8.24 11.20
C ALA A 67 -6.20 -6.80 10.92
N VAL A 68 -5.23 -6.66 10.03
CA VAL A 68 -4.74 -5.39 9.49
C VAL A 68 -4.89 -5.43 7.99
N VAL A 69 -5.28 -4.30 7.41
CA VAL A 69 -5.19 -4.07 5.98
C VAL A 69 -3.91 -3.29 5.71
N LYS A 70 -3.06 -3.78 4.83
CA LYS A 70 -1.81 -3.13 4.43
C LYS A 70 -1.87 -2.82 2.95
N ALA A 71 -1.85 -1.53 2.60
CA ALA A 71 -1.64 -1.08 1.24
C ALA A 71 -0.16 -0.77 1.02
N SER A 72 0.41 -1.25 -0.07
CA SER A 72 1.81 -1.01 -0.43
C SER A 72 2.00 -0.82 -1.93
N SER A 73 3.06 -0.11 -2.30
CA SER A 73 3.48 0.02 -3.69
C SER A 73 5.00 0.09 -3.78
N HIS A 74 5.58 -0.67 -4.69
CA HIS A 74 7.00 -0.60 -5.00
C HIS A 74 7.34 0.71 -5.71
N ILE A 75 8.49 1.27 -5.37
CA ILE A 75 9.01 2.49 -5.96
C ILE A 75 10.32 2.16 -6.64
N THR A 76 10.36 2.37 -7.96
CA THR A 76 11.54 2.06 -8.74
C THR A 76 12.62 3.11 -8.53
N ILE A 77 13.72 2.70 -7.91
CA ILE A 77 14.94 3.51 -7.79
C ILE A 77 15.91 2.93 -8.81
N GLY A 78 16.06 3.58 -9.96
CA GLY A 78 16.91 3.18 -11.08
C GLY A 78 18.42 3.10 -10.80
N ARG A 79 18.83 2.92 -9.55
CA ARG A 79 20.21 2.76 -9.07
C ARG A 79 20.26 1.84 -7.85
N THR A 80 21.46 1.43 -7.48
CA THR A 80 21.71 0.67 -6.24
C THR A 80 21.31 1.49 -5.00
N MET A 81 20.65 0.81 -4.06
CA MET A 81 20.36 1.34 -2.73
C MET A 81 21.65 1.60 -1.96
N ASP A 82 21.88 2.84 -1.54
CA ASP A 82 23.05 3.25 -0.75
C ASP A 82 22.65 4.10 0.47
N ALA A 83 23.64 4.47 1.27
CA ALA A 83 23.42 5.22 2.50
C ALA A 83 22.75 6.60 2.26
N GLU A 84 22.99 7.24 1.12
CA GLU A 84 22.40 8.54 0.79
C GLU A 84 20.90 8.39 0.52
N VAL A 85 20.52 7.39 -0.29
CA VAL A 85 19.11 7.11 -0.59
C VAL A 85 18.37 6.69 0.68
N ILE A 86 18.94 5.80 1.49
CA ILE A 86 18.33 5.35 2.75
C ILE A 86 18.14 6.53 3.71
N GLN A 87 19.16 7.39 3.89
CA GLN A 87 19.06 8.55 4.76
C GLN A 87 17.98 9.52 4.28
N PHE A 88 17.86 9.72 2.97
CA PHE A 88 16.80 10.53 2.39
C PHE A 88 15.41 9.96 2.71
N LEU A 89 15.16 8.68 2.45
CA LEU A 89 13.86 8.05 2.69
C LEU A 89 13.48 8.06 4.17
N LEU A 90 14.43 7.80 5.07
CA LEU A 90 14.21 7.90 6.52
C LEU A 90 13.87 9.32 6.96
N ALA A 91 14.50 10.34 6.36
CA ALA A 91 14.16 11.74 6.64
C ALA A 91 12.76 12.10 6.12
N GLU A 92 12.37 11.62 4.94
CA GLU A 92 11.02 11.84 4.39
C GLU A 92 9.93 11.18 5.24
N ASN A 93 10.20 10.01 5.84
CA ASN A 93 9.26 9.37 6.78
C ASN A 93 8.84 10.29 7.93
N SER A 94 9.73 11.18 8.40
CA SER A 94 9.38 12.14 9.47
C SER A 94 8.32 13.18 9.06
N LYS A 95 8.07 13.33 7.76
CA LYS A 95 7.12 14.31 7.20
C LYS A 95 5.79 13.68 6.79
N MET A 96 5.73 12.35 6.74
CA MET A 96 4.56 11.60 6.31
C MET A 96 3.46 11.67 7.36
N ARG A 97 2.23 11.94 6.90
CA ARG A 97 1.02 11.87 7.73
C ARG A 97 0.42 10.47 7.72
N PHE A 98 0.60 9.77 6.61
CA PHE A 98 0.17 8.41 6.38
C PHE A 98 1.34 7.62 5.84
N GLY A 99 1.49 6.39 6.30
CA GLY A 99 2.48 5.45 5.80
C GLY A 99 3.94 5.84 6.00
N ALA A 100 4.82 4.99 5.48
CA ALA A 100 6.27 5.15 5.52
C ALA A 100 6.95 4.36 4.39
N PHE A 101 8.12 4.81 3.98
CA PHE A 101 9.05 4.04 3.15
C PHE A 101 9.65 2.88 3.96
N GLN A 102 9.71 1.72 3.31
CA GLN A 102 10.26 0.47 3.80
C GLN A 102 11.17 -0.16 2.73
N LEU A 103 11.94 -1.18 3.13
CA LEU A 103 12.68 -2.05 2.22
C LEU A 103 12.10 -3.46 2.31
N ASP A 104 11.88 -4.12 1.18
CA ASP A 104 11.58 -5.56 1.16
C ASP A 104 12.85 -6.41 1.33
N GLU A 105 12.68 -7.73 1.38
CA GLU A 105 13.77 -8.69 1.50
C GLU A 105 14.78 -8.63 0.34
N ALA A 106 14.36 -8.14 -0.83
CA ALA A 106 15.21 -7.93 -1.99
C ALA A 106 15.86 -6.53 -2.02
N GLY A 107 15.65 -5.72 -0.98
CA GLY A 107 16.17 -4.36 -0.87
C GLY A 107 15.50 -3.36 -1.81
N GLN A 108 14.31 -3.67 -2.33
CA GLN A 108 13.51 -2.71 -3.10
C GLN A 108 12.73 -1.81 -2.15
N VAL A 109 12.53 -0.55 -2.56
CA VAL A 109 11.75 0.39 -1.76
C VAL A 109 10.28 0.19 -2.00
N LEU A 110 9.52 0.20 -0.91
CA LEU A 110 8.07 0.30 -0.96
C LEU A 110 7.61 1.47 -0.11
N PHE A 111 6.49 2.06 -0.48
CA PHE A 111 5.72 2.90 0.43
C PHE A 111 4.52 2.12 0.94
N VAL A 112 4.32 2.13 2.25
CA VAL A 112 3.38 1.24 2.94
C VAL A 112 2.53 2.02 3.92
N HIS A 113 1.23 1.77 3.94
CA HIS A 113 0.32 2.25 4.98
C HIS A 113 -0.61 1.12 5.43
N SER A 114 -0.99 1.13 6.70
CA SER A 114 -1.84 0.10 7.30
C SER A 114 -2.96 0.71 8.14
N ILE A 115 -4.12 0.06 8.11
CA ILE A 115 -5.29 0.39 8.92
C ILE A 115 -5.82 -0.88 9.60
N LEU A 116 -6.69 -0.72 10.60
CA LEU A 116 -7.35 -1.85 11.24
C LEU A 116 -8.38 -2.48 10.31
N GLY A 117 -8.37 -3.81 10.24
CA GLY A 117 -9.43 -4.59 9.62
C GLY A 117 -10.54 -4.95 10.61
N GLY A 118 -11.46 -5.78 10.14
CA GLY A 118 -12.50 -6.41 10.94
C GLY A 118 -13.89 -5.81 10.71
N GLU A 119 -14.79 -6.09 11.65
CA GLU A 119 -16.20 -5.74 11.57
C GLU A 119 -16.45 -4.22 11.50
N ASN A 120 -15.63 -3.44 12.22
CA ASN A 120 -15.78 -1.99 12.33
C ASN A 120 -14.85 -1.21 11.39
N MET A 121 -14.31 -1.87 10.35
CA MET A 121 -13.44 -1.21 9.39
C MET A 121 -14.20 -0.12 8.63
N ASP A 122 -13.64 1.08 8.61
CA ASP A 122 -14.22 2.21 7.91
C ASP A 122 -13.81 2.22 6.43
N LEU A 123 -14.80 2.33 5.53
CA LEU A 123 -14.54 2.28 4.08
C LEU A 123 -13.83 3.54 3.57
N LEU A 124 -14.06 4.70 4.19
CA LEU A 124 -13.34 5.92 3.85
C LEU A 124 -11.87 5.82 4.29
N GLU A 125 -11.58 5.19 5.43
CA GLU A 125 -10.20 4.90 5.84
C GLU A 125 -9.52 3.93 4.86
N LEU A 126 -10.21 2.88 4.40
CA LEU A 126 -9.70 1.95 3.38
C LEU A 126 -9.39 2.67 2.06
N GLU A 127 -10.33 3.46 1.54
CA GLU A 127 -10.15 4.21 0.31
C GLU A 127 -8.99 5.22 0.44
N SER A 128 -8.96 5.96 1.55
CA SER A 128 -7.89 6.92 1.85
C SER A 128 -6.53 6.23 1.98
N CYS A 129 -6.49 5.03 2.56
CA CYS A 129 -5.27 4.24 2.69
C CYS A 129 -4.71 3.86 1.32
N ILE A 130 -5.54 3.28 0.45
CA ILE A 130 -5.16 2.86 -0.91
C ILE A 130 -4.72 4.07 -1.74
N LEU A 131 -5.53 5.13 -1.79
CA LEU A 131 -5.26 6.31 -2.61
C LEU A 131 -4.03 7.08 -2.12
N SER A 132 -3.79 7.15 -0.81
CA SER A 132 -2.60 7.81 -0.26
C SER A 132 -1.32 7.08 -0.68
N VAL A 133 -1.31 5.74 -0.58
CA VAL A 133 -0.17 4.93 -1.02
C VAL A 133 0.08 5.14 -2.51
N ALA A 134 -0.98 5.12 -3.32
CA ALA A 134 -0.86 5.27 -4.76
C ALA A 134 -0.33 6.65 -5.18
N ALA A 135 -0.89 7.72 -4.64
CA ALA A 135 -0.47 9.08 -4.95
C ALA A 135 0.96 9.37 -4.47
N ILE A 136 1.33 8.90 -3.27
CA ILE A 136 2.68 9.08 -2.74
C ILE A 136 3.70 8.27 -3.54
N ALA A 137 3.42 7.00 -3.83
CA ALA A 137 4.32 6.17 -4.62
C ALA A 137 4.61 6.79 -5.99
N ALA A 138 3.58 7.16 -6.76
CA ALA A 138 3.73 7.82 -8.05
C ALA A 138 4.55 9.12 -7.95
N THR A 139 4.27 9.95 -6.94
CA THR A 139 5.00 11.21 -6.72
C THR A 139 6.47 10.97 -6.38
N TYR A 140 6.75 9.95 -5.58
CA TYR A 140 8.12 9.66 -5.14
C TYR A 140 8.94 8.90 -6.17
N GLU A 141 8.33 8.14 -7.08
CA GLU A 141 9.01 7.64 -8.28
C GLU A 141 9.62 8.81 -9.06
N ASP A 142 8.84 9.87 -9.30
CA ASP A 142 9.29 11.07 -10.00
C ASP A 142 10.39 11.83 -9.22
N ILE A 143 10.21 12.04 -7.90
CA ILE A 143 11.19 12.72 -7.05
C ILE A 143 12.52 11.96 -7.01
N LEU A 144 12.48 10.64 -6.83
CA LEU A 144 13.69 9.82 -6.74
C LEU A 144 14.39 9.73 -8.10
N ALA A 145 13.64 9.63 -9.20
CA ALA A 145 14.19 9.70 -10.54
C ALA A 145 14.91 11.04 -10.79
N ALA A 146 14.32 12.16 -10.37
CA ALA A 146 14.92 13.48 -10.49
C ALA A 146 16.14 13.69 -9.61
N LYS A 147 16.07 13.24 -8.36
CA LYS A 147 17.14 13.46 -7.39
C LYS A 147 18.33 12.53 -7.59
N PHE A 148 18.07 11.29 -7.99
CA PHE A 148 19.08 10.23 -7.93
C PHE A 148 19.39 9.54 -9.26
N ASN A 149 18.55 9.69 -10.28
CA ASN A 149 18.77 9.10 -11.62
C ASN A 149 19.09 10.17 -12.68
N GLY A 150 19.15 11.45 -12.31
CA GLY A 150 19.45 12.56 -13.23
C GLY A 150 18.37 12.82 -14.29
N GLN A 151 17.16 12.26 -14.14
CA GLN A 151 16.04 12.42 -15.08
C GLN A 151 15.15 13.58 -14.64
N ARG A 152 14.93 14.57 -15.51
CA ARG A 152 14.04 15.71 -15.19
C ARG A 152 12.61 15.22 -14.94
N LEU A 153 11.93 15.78 -13.92
CA LEU A 153 10.49 15.62 -13.71
C LEU A 153 9.75 15.90 -15.02
N VAL A 154 8.99 14.92 -15.51
CA VAL A 154 8.01 15.15 -16.57
C VAL A 154 6.78 15.70 -15.86
N GLU A 155 6.42 16.95 -16.10
CA GLU A 155 5.21 17.56 -15.52
C GLU A 155 3.99 16.71 -15.88
N ARG A 156 3.45 15.95 -14.91
CA ARG A 156 2.08 15.42 -14.98
C ARG A 156 1.14 16.47 -14.39
N PRO A 157 0.03 16.80 -15.07
CA PRO A 157 -0.97 17.66 -14.47
C PRO A 157 -1.50 16.98 -13.21
N LEU A 158 -1.43 17.70 -12.08
CA LEU A 158 -2.09 17.29 -10.84
C LEU A 158 -3.56 17.07 -11.15
N VAL A 159 -4.05 15.84 -10.95
CA VAL A 159 -5.48 15.57 -10.96
C VAL A 159 -6.01 16.13 -9.65
N GLU A 160 -6.77 17.21 -9.73
CA GLU A 160 -7.56 17.69 -8.59
C GLU A 160 -8.54 16.57 -8.19
N ILE A 161 -8.52 16.22 -6.90
CA ILE A 161 -9.38 15.23 -6.26
C ILE A 161 -10.81 15.77 -6.22
#